data_AF-A0A538L1F9-F1
#
_entry.id   AF-A0A538L1F9-F1
#
_cell.length_a   1.000
_cell.length_b   1.000
_cell.length_c   1.000
_cell.angle_alpha   90.00
_cell.angle_beta   90.00
_cell.angle_gamma   90.00
#
_symmetry.space_group_name_H-M   'P 1'
#
loop_
_entity.id
_entity.type
_entity.pdbx_description
1 polymer ?
#
loop_
_entity_poly.entity_id
_entity_poly.type
_entity_poly.pdbx_seq_one_letter_code
_entity_poly.pdbx_strand_id
1 'polypeptide(L)'
;MAAYSAEHWTDLFVAAAGASAALTGLVFVAVSINIERILRLAGVPERAFQTIVLLLGVVVVSVFALVPGQSRTALGLELIGESVVCLAAIAWLLRASIRAGRATDEPTYLRSQLTLALPGVLLLVVGSASLLAHGGGGLYWTMAGVVFSLVGAVLNAWVLLVEILR
;
A
#
# COMPACT_ATOMS: atom_id res chain seq x y z
N MET A 1 24.52 -2.97 -12.53
CA MET A 1 23.93 -3.86 -11.50
C MET A 1 22.40 -3.75 -11.59
N ALA A 2 21.70 -4.87 -11.74
CA ALA A 2 20.26 -4.93 -11.98
C ALA A 2 19.41 -4.22 -10.90
N ALA A 3 19.90 -4.19 -9.66
CA ALA A 3 19.25 -3.53 -8.51
C ALA A 3 18.93 -2.02 -8.71
N TYR A 4 19.61 -1.34 -9.63
CA TYR A 4 19.52 0.12 -9.79
C TYR A 4 19.10 0.55 -11.20
N SER A 5 18.71 -0.38 -12.07
CA SER A 5 18.17 -0.05 -13.40
C SER A 5 16.75 -0.57 -13.50
N ALA A 6 15.77 0.34 -13.55
CA ALA A 6 14.36 0.00 -13.63
C ALA A 6 14.01 -0.81 -14.89
N GLU A 7 14.77 -0.65 -15.98
CA GLU A 7 14.58 -1.36 -17.24
C GLU A 7 14.57 -2.89 -17.08
N HIS A 8 15.38 -3.43 -16.15
CA HIS A 8 15.41 -4.88 -15.86
C HIS A 8 14.21 -5.38 -15.04
N TRP A 9 13.38 -4.47 -14.51
CA TRP A 9 12.25 -4.78 -13.65
C TRP A 9 10.90 -4.50 -14.32
N THR A 10 10.92 -4.09 -15.59
CA THR A 10 9.74 -3.70 -16.37
C THR A 10 8.61 -4.74 -16.26
N ASP A 11 8.89 -6.02 -16.52
CA ASP A 11 7.88 -7.08 -16.46
C ASP A 11 7.23 -7.21 -15.08
N LEU A 12 8.02 -7.05 -14.02
CA LEU A 12 7.53 -7.10 -12.65
C LEU A 12 6.60 -5.92 -12.37
N PHE A 13 6.99 -4.70 -12.75
CA PHE A 13 6.16 -3.52 -12.51
C PHE A 13 4.92 -3.50 -13.39
N VAL A 14 4.97 -4.02 -14.62
CA VAL A 14 3.77 -4.21 -15.46
C VAL A 14 2.81 -5.20 -14.79
N ALA A 15 3.31 -6.35 -14.33
CA ALA A 15 2.49 -7.36 -13.66
C ALA A 15 1.91 -6.81 -12.34
N ALA A 16 2.72 -6.12 -11.53
CA ALA A 16 2.30 -5.53 -10.27
C ALA A 16 1.25 -4.43 -10.48
N ALA A 17 1.44 -3.53 -11.45
CA ALA A 17 0.47 -2.50 -11.81
C ALA A 17 -0.87 -3.12 -12.24
N GLY A 18 -0.83 -4.12 -13.12
CA GLY A 18 -2.04 -4.81 -13.60
C GLY A 18 -2.80 -5.52 -12.47
N ALA A 19 -2.10 -6.32 -11.65
CA ALA A 19 -2.70 -7.06 -10.55
C ALA A 19 -3.29 -6.12 -9.49
N SER A 20 -2.52 -5.10 -9.06
CA SER A 20 -2.99 -4.13 -8.06
C SER A 20 -4.15 -3.28 -8.58
N ALA A 21 -4.13 -2.83 -9.84
CA ALA A 21 -5.23 -2.09 -10.44
C ALA A 21 -6.52 -2.93 -10.52
N ALA A 22 -6.41 -4.19 -10.95
CA ALA A 22 -7.54 -5.11 -11.00
C ALA A 22 -8.15 -5.36 -9.61
N LEU A 23 -7.30 -5.65 -8.60
CA LEU A 23 -7.74 -5.82 -7.21
C LEU A 23 -8.35 -4.53 -6.64
N THR A 24 -7.78 -3.37 -6.96
CA THR A 24 -8.33 -2.06 -6.54
C THR A 24 -9.74 -1.88 -7.09
N GLY A 25 -9.94 -2.18 -8.38
CA GLY A 25 -11.25 -2.13 -9.01
C GLY A 25 -12.26 -3.06 -8.33
N LEU A 26 -11.88 -4.32 -8.08
CA LEU A 26 -12.74 -5.29 -7.40
C LEU A 26 -13.13 -4.83 -5.98
N VAL A 27 -12.17 -4.33 -5.21
CA VAL A 27 -12.43 -3.80 -3.85
C VAL A 27 -13.32 -2.57 -3.91
N PHE A 28 -13.06 -1.64 -4.83
CA PHE A 28 -13.88 -0.44 -4.99
C PHE A 28 -15.33 -0.78 -5.33
N VAL A 29 -15.54 -1.74 -6.25
CA VAL A 29 -16.87 -2.25 -6.58
C VAL A 29 -17.54 -2.88 -5.35
N ALA A 30 -16.85 -3.78 -4.64
CA ALA A 30 -17.39 -4.44 -3.44
C ALA A 30 -17.76 -3.45 -2.33
N VAL A 31 -16.98 -2.38 -2.16
CA VAL A 31 -17.25 -1.30 -1.21
C VAL A 31 -18.45 -0.46 -1.67
N SER A 32 -18.55 -0.14 -2.96
CA SER A 32 -19.64 0.69 -3.49
C SER A 32 -21.02 0.04 -3.32
N ILE A 33 -21.13 -1.27 -3.55
CA ILE A 33 -22.41 -1.99 -3.42
C ILE A 33 -22.80 -2.26 -1.95
N ASN A 34 -21.85 -2.19 -1.02
CA ASN A 34 -22.07 -2.41 0.41
C ASN A 34 -21.93 -1.13 1.25
N ILE A 35 -21.92 0.06 0.63
CA ILE A 35 -21.53 1.31 1.29
C ILE A 35 -22.39 1.62 2.52
N GLU A 36 -23.70 1.38 2.46
CA GLU A 36 -24.60 1.60 3.59
C GLU A 36 -24.27 0.69 4.79
N ARG A 37 -23.91 -0.57 4.55
CA ARG A 37 -23.53 -1.51 5.61
C ARG A 37 -22.15 -1.16 6.18
N ILE A 38 -21.21 -0.80 5.31
CA ILE A 38 -19.86 -0.38 5.69
C ILE A 38 -19.92 0.84 6.62
N LEU A 39 -20.72 1.85 6.30
CA LEU A 39 -20.83 3.07 7.11
C LEU A 39 -21.49 2.85 8.47
N ARG A 40 -22.23 1.75 8.67
CA ARG A 40 -22.85 1.39 9.96
C ARG A 40 -21.90 0.61 10.87
N LEU A 41 -20.88 -0.03 10.31
CA LEU A 41 -19.93 -0.84 11.07
C LEU A 41 -18.71 0.00 11.47
N ALA A 42 -18.46 0.11 12.77
CA ALA A 42 -17.31 0.85 13.28
C ALA A 42 -16.00 0.20 12.81
N GLY A 43 -15.11 0.99 12.20
CA GLY A 43 -13.78 0.53 11.78
C GLY A 43 -13.71 -0.08 10.37
N VAL A 44 -14.83 -0.51 9.80
CA VAL A 44 -14.87 -1.11 8.45
C VAL A 44 -14.55 -0.08 7.35
N PRO A 45 -15.05 1.17 7.38
CA PRO A 45 -14.69 2.19 6.39
C PRO A 45 -13.18 2.45 6.32
N GLU A 46 -12.52 2.51 7.48
CA GLU A 46 -11.07 2.73 7.57
C GLU A 46 -10.29 1.56 6.97
N ARG A 47 -10.76 0.31 7.15
CA ARG A 47 -10.16 -0.87 6.51
C ARG A 47 -10.32 -0.83 5.00
N ALA A 48 -11.52 -0.48 4.51
CA ALA A 48 -11.78 -0.38 3.08
C ALA A 48 -10.84 0.65 2.45
N PHE A 49 -10.73 1.83 3.06
CA PHE A 49 -9.84 2.89 2.60
C PHE A 49 -8.37 2.47 2.67
N GLN A 50 -7.92 1.84 3.76
CA GLN A 50 -6.56 1.32 3.89
C GLN A 50 -6.20 0.33 2.78
N THR A 51 -7.09 -0.60 2.45
CA THR A 51 -6.89 -1.55 1.34
C THR A 51 -6.72 -0.82 0.01
N ILE A 52 -7.59 0.17 -0.26
CA ILE A 52 -7.52 0.96 -1.50
C ILE A 52 -6.21 1.74 -1.57
N VAL A 53 -5.79 2.39 -0.48
CA VAL A 53 -4.51 3.12 -0.43
C VAL A 53 -3.33 2.20 -0.71
N LEU A 54 -3.28 1.01 -0.11
CA LEU A 54 -2.18 0.07 -0.35
C LEU A 54 -2.11 -0.41 -1.81
N LEU A 55 -3.25 -0.80 -2.38
CA LEU A 55 -3.28 -1.27 -3.77
C LEU A 55 -2.97 -0.14 -4.75
N LEU A 56 -3.54 1.05 -4.53
CA LEU A 56 -3.27 2.22 -5.36
C LEU A 56 -1.81 2.67 -5.25
N GLY A 57 -1.22 2.62 -4.06
CA GLY A 57 0.21 2.89 -3.86
C GLY A 57 1.09 1.94 -4.66
N VAL A 58 0.74 0.64 -4.74
CA VAL A 58 1.44 -0.32 -5.61
C VAL A 58 1.30 0.04 -7.09
N VAL A 59 0.11 0.48 -7.54
CA VAL A 59 -0.09 0.96 -8.91
C VAL A 59 0.84 2.16 -9.18
N VAL A 60 0.82 3.16 -8.30
CA VAL A 60 1.60 4.41 -8.48
C VAL A 60 3.10 4.13 -8.50
N VAL A 61 3.60 3.35 -7.53
CA VAL A 61 5.01 2.89 -7.50
C VAL A 61 5.39 2.20 -8.82
N SER A 62 4.51 1.33 -9.32
CA SER A 62 4.77 0.60 -10.56
C SER A 62 4.75 1.50 -11.78
N VAL A 63 3.84 2.48 -11.84
CA VAL A 63 3.77 3.45 -12.94
C VAL A 63 5.02 4.32 -12.98
N PHE A 64 5.48 4.83 -11.83
CA PHE A 64 6.74 5.59 -11.76
C PHE A 64 7.93 4.77 -12.24
N ALA A 65 8.04 3.51 -11.79
CA ALA A 65 9.13 2.63 -12.21
C ALA A 65 9.11 2.27 -13.71
N LEU A 66 7.98 2.45 -14.41
CA LEU A 66 7.83 2.17 -15.85
C LEU A 66 8.10 3.38 -16.74
N VAL A 67 8.38 4.57 -16.19
CA VAL A 67 8.70 5.76 -16.98
C VAL A 67 10.04 5.54 -17.71
N PRO A 68 10.07 5.53 -19.05
CA PRO A 68 11.29 5.24 -19.80
C PRO A 68 12.30 6.39 -19.71
N GLY A 69 13.59 6.06 -19.66
CA GLY A 69 14.67 7.06 -19.65
C GLY A 69 14.79 7.87 -18.35
N GLN A 70 14.09 7.47 -17.29
CA GLN A 70 14.12 8.16 -16.01
C GLN A 70 15.46 7.98 -15.30
N SER A 71 15.99 9.06 -14.72
CA SER A 71 17.18 8.97 -13.88
C SER A 71 16.87 8.26 -12.55
N ARG A 72 17.85 7.56 -12.00
CA ARG A 72 17.70 6.85 -10.73
C ARG A 72 17.32 7.76 -9.56
N THR A 73 17.85 8.97 -9.57
CA THR A 73 17.56 9.98 -8.55
C THR A 73 16.13 10.50 -8.67
N ALA A 74 15.63 10.70 -9.90
CA ALA A 74 14.23 11.05 -10.12
C ALA A 74 13.29 9.94 -9.63
N LEU A 75 13.57 8.68 -9.98
CA LEU A 75 12.78 7.54 -9.49
C LEU A 75 12.83 7.44 -7.96
N GLY A 76 13.99 7.58 -7.35
CA GLY A 76 14.13 7.57 -5.89
C GLY A 76 13.32 8.68 -5.21
N LEU A 77 13.25 9.88 -5.82
CA LEU A 77 12.46 11.01 -5.32
C LEU A 77 10.95 10.79 -5.47
N GLU A 78 10.52 10.19 -6.57
CA GLU A 78 9.11 9.85 -6.78
C GLU A 78 8.65 8.76 -5.81
N LEU A 79 9.45 7.71 -5.65
CA LEU A 79 9.14 6.60 -4.73
C LEU A 79 9.15 7.04 -3.26
N ILE A 80 10.07 7.93 -2.85
CA ILE A 80 10.03 8.46 -1.49
C ILE A 80 8.81 9.37 -1.29
N GLY A 81 8.45 10.17 -2.29
CA GLY A 81 7.25 10.99 -2.27
C GLY A 81 6.00 10.15 -2.08
N GLU A 82 5.84 9.10 -2.89
CA GLU A 82 4.73 8.16 -2.77
C GLU A 82 4.70 7.44 -1.42
N SER A 83 5.86 6.98 -0.94
CA SER A 83 5.96 6.33 0.37
C SER A 83 5.53 7.27 1.52
N VAL A 84 5.87 8.56 1.43
CA VAL A 84 5.44 9.59 2.39
C VAL A 84 3.93 9.81 2.33
N VAL A 85 3.34 9.87 1.13
CA VAL A 85 1.89 9.99 0.94
C VAL A 85 1.15 8.80 1.56
N CYS A 86 1.60 7.57 1.26
CA CYS A 86 1.07 6.34 1.85
C CYS A 86 1.18 6.34 3.39
N LEU A 87 2.33 6.70 3.95
CA LEU A 87 2.52 6.82 5.39
C LEU A 87 1.61 7.87 6.02
N ALA A 88 1.45 9.02 5.38
CA ALA A 88 0.57 10.08 5.86
C ALA A 88 -0.90 9.63 5.88
N ALA A 89 -1.35 8.90 4.84
CA ALA A 89 -2.69 8.33 4.80
C ALA A 89 -2.92 7.32 5.94
N ILE A 90 -1.98 6.39 6.15
CA ILE A 90 -2.06 5.41 7.26
C ILE A 90 -2.04 6.11 8.63
N ALA A 91 -1.17 7.09 8.82
CA ALA A 91 -1.09 7.85 10.05
C ALA A 91 -2.38 8.65 10.31
N TRP A 92 -2.98 9.21 9.26
CA TRP A 92 -4.27 9.90 9.36
C TRP A 92 -5.39 8.95 9.80
N LEU A 93 -5.48 7.75 9.21
CA LEU A 93 -6.41 6.70 9.61
C LEU A 93 -6.22 6.29 11.07
N LEU A 94 -4.97 6.06 11.48
CA LEU A 94 -4.65 5.68 12.85
C LEU A 94 -5.09 6.76 13.84
N ARG A 95 -4.83 8.03 13.51
CA ARG A 95 -5.27 9.18 14.32
C ARG A 95 -6.78 9.33 14.35
N ALA A 96 -7.49 8.99 13.27
CA ALA A 96 -8.95 8.99 13.24
C ALA A 96 -9.51 7.88 14.14
N SER A 97 -8.96 6.67 14.06
CA SER A 97 -9.32 5.53 14.92
C SER A 97 -9.09 5.79 16.40
N ILE A 98 -7.97 6.42 16.76
CA ILE A 98 -7.67 6.81 18.16
C ILE A 98 -8.64 7.89 18.65
N ARG A 99 -8.89 8.94 17.84
CA ARG A 99 -9.82 10.02 18.21
C ARG A 99 -11.26 9.55 18.39
N ALA A 100 -11.65 8.51 17.66
CA ALA A 100 -12.95 7.88 17.80
C ALA A 100 -13.07 6.95 19.02
N GLY A 101 -12.05 6.85 19.88
CA GLY A 101 -12.04 5.96 21.06
C GLY A 101 -11.87 4.48 20.74
N ARG A 102 -11.80 4.10 19.46
CA ARG A 102 -11.74 2.69 19.04
C ARG A 102 -10.44 2.00 19.43
N ALA A 103 -9.38 2.78 19.69
CA ALA A 103 -8.10 2.24 20.10
C ALA A 103 -8.06 1.76 21.55
N THR A 104 -8.92 2.31 22.40
CA THR A 104 -9.06 1.87 23.79
C THR A 104 -10.03 0.70 23.92
N ASP A 105 -11.03 0.62 23.03
CA ASP A 105 -12.07 -0.40 23.11
C ASP A 105 -11.66 -1.73 22.44
N GLU A 106 -10.89 -1.69 21.35
CA GLU A 106 -10.50 -2.87 20.57
C GLU A 106 -9.01 -2.80 20.11
N PRO A 107 -8.04 -3.09 21.01
CA PRO A 107 -6.62 -3.01 20.67
C PRO A 107 -6.20 -4.01 19.56
N THR A 108 -6.97 -5.08 19.37
CA THR A 108 -6.76 -6.08 18.31
C THR A 108 -6.95 -5.48 16.92
N TYR A 109 -7.89 -4.54 16.78
CA TYR A 109 -8.18 -3.86 15.52
C TYR A 109 -6.99 -3.03 15.03
N LEU A 110 -6.42 -2.15 15.86
CA LEU A 110 -5.25 -1.34 15.47
C LEU A 110 -4.04 -2.21 15.18
N ARG A 111 -3.82 -3.24 16.00
CA ARG A 111 -2.72 -4.17 15.78
C ARG A 111 -2.82 -4.81 14.40
N SER A 112 -4.01 -5.27 14.01
CA SER A 112 -4.24 -5.88 12.69
C SER A 112 -3.93 -4.91 11.54
N GLN A 113 -4.39 -3.65 11.63
CA GLN A 113 -4.14 -2.64 10.60
C GLN A 113 -2.65 -2.35 10.42
N LEU A 114 -1.93 -2.19 11.53
CA LEU A 114 -0.50 -1.92 11.51
C LEU A 114 0.28 -3.12 10.97
N THR A 115 -0.06 -4.34 11.41
CA THR A 115 0.66 -5.54 10.96
C THR A 115 0.52 -5.82 9.46
N LEU A 116 -0.59 -5.39 8.85
CA LEU A 116 -0.85 -5.64 7.43
C LEU A 116 -0.33 -4.53 6.51
N ALA A 117 -0.37 -3.25 6.91
CA ALA A 117 0.10 -2.16 6.06
C ALA A 117 1.58 -1.81 6.26
N LEU A 118 2.03 -1.76 7.51
CA LEU A 118 3.31 -1.13 7.83
C LEU A 118 4.52 -1.82 7.18
N PRO A 119 4.62 -3.16 7.13
CA PRO A 119 5.79 -3.82 6.54
C PRO A 119 6.00 -3.45 5.07
N GLY A 120 4.94 -3.45 4.26
CA GLY A 120 5.04 -3.13 2.84
C GLY A 120 5.50 -1.69 2.61
N VAL A 121 4.88 -0.74 3.30
CA VAL A 121 5.22 0.69 3.16
C VAL A 121 6.63 0.99 3.68
N LEU A 122 7.06 0.39 4.78
CA LEU A 122 8.42 0.57 5.29
C LEU A 122 9.47 0.03 4.32
N LEU A 123 9.23 -1.12 3.68
CA LEU A 123 10.13 -1.67 2.67
C LEU A 123 10.21 -0.76 1.43
N LEU A 124 9.10 -0.12 1.04
CA LEU A 124 9.10 0.89 -0.03
C LEU A 124 9.95 2.12 0.36
N VAL A 125 9.84 2.61 1.60
CA VAL A 125 10.71 3.68 2.12
C VAL A 125 12.18 3.28 2.06
N VAL A 126 12.51 2.08 2.53
CA VAL A 126 13.89 1.56 2.50
C VAL A 126 14.41 1.44 1.08
N GLY A 127 13.60 0.95 0.13
CA GLY A 127 13.99 0.88 -1.28
C GLY A 127 14.21 2.24 -1.91
N SER A 128 13.34 3.20 -1.63
CA SER A 128 13.46 4.58 -2.08
C SER A 128 14.74 5.25 -1.54
N ALA A 129 15.00 5.10 -0.24
CA ALA A 129 16.20 5.62 0.41
C ALA A 129 17.47 4.94 -0.14
N SER A 130 17.43 3.63 -0.36
CA SER A 130 18.55 2.86 -0.92
C SER A 130 18.88 3.28 -2.37
N LEU A 131 17.86 3.58 -3.17
CA LEU A 131 18.04 4.14 -4.52
C LEU A 131 18.71 5.52 -4.47
N LEU A 132 18.27 6.41 -3.58
CA LEU A 132 18.85 7.74 -3.40
C LEU A 132 20.27 7.70 -2.83
N ALA A 133 20.56 6.77 -1.91
CA ALA A 133 21.87 6.58 -1.31
C ALA A 133 22.86 5.86 -2.24
N HIS A 134 22.42 5.42 -3.44
CA HIS A 134 23.24 4.67 -4.41
C HIS A 134 23.85 3.38 -3.82
N GLY A 135 23.21 2.79 -2.82
CA GLY A 135 23.75 1.66 -2.08
C GLY A 135 22.68 0.94 -1.24
N GLY A 136 22.92 -0.33 -0.91
CA GLY A 136 22.08 -1.09 0.02
C GLY A 136 20.98 -1.96 -0.57
N GLY A 137 20.89 -2.14 -1.89
CA GLY A 137 19.98 -3.12 -2.52
C GLY A 137 18.93 -2.55 -3.47
N GLY A 138 18.71 -1.22 -3.47
CA GLY A 138 17.88 -0.51 -4.45
C GLY A 138 16.49 -1.12 -4.63
N LEU A 139 16.14 -1.44 -5.88
CA LEU A 139 14.82 -1.96 -6.27
C LEU A 139 14.45 -3.31 -5.67
N TYR A 140 15.40 -4.08 -5.10
CA TYR A 140 15.05 -5.32 -4.40
C TYR A 140 14.14 -5.05 -3.19
N TRP A 141 14.39 -3.96 -2.47
CA TRP A 141 13.53 -3.54 -1.36
C TRP A 141 12.17 -3.03 -1.85
N THR A 142 12.15 -2.30 -2.97
CA THR A 142 10.91 -1.85 -3.60
C THR A 142 10.06 -3.04 -4.02
N MET A 143 10.66 -4.08 -4.63
CA MET A 143 9.99 -5.33 -4.98
C MET A 143 9.40 -6.01 -3.75
N ALA A 144 10.18 -6.15 -2.67
CA ALA A 144 9.67 -6.71 -1.42
C ALA A 144 8.51 -5.87 -0.86
N GLY A 145 8.63 -4.54 -0.88
CA GLY A 145 7.58 -3.62 -0.44
C GLY A 145 6.28 -3.75 -1.25
N VAL A 146 6.39 -3.90 -2.58
CA VAL A 146 5.25 -4.19 -3.46
C VAL A 146 4.57 -5.51 -3.07
N VAL A 147 5.33 -6.58 -2.90
CA VAL A 147 4.79 -7.90 -2.52
C VAL A 147 4.10 -7.85 -1.17
N PHE A 148 4.75 -7.28 -0.15
CA PHE A 148 4.15 -7.15 1.18
C PHE A 148 2.91 -6.26 1.20
N SER A 149 2.90 -5.18 0.40
CA SER A 149 1.72 -4.31 0.27
C SER A 149 0.56 -5.01 -0.41
N LEU A 150 0.82 -5.79 -1.48
CA LEU A 150 -0.19 -6.61 -2.14
C LEU A 150 -0.78 -7.66 -1.19
N VAL A 151 0.07 -8.43 -0.52
CA VAL A 151 -0.37 -9.46 0.44
C VAL A 151 -1.15 -8.82 1.59
N GLY A 152 -0.62 -7.74 2.16
CA GLY A 152 -1.28 -6.98 3.22
C GLY A 152 -2.66 -6.46 2.81
N ALA A 153 -2.78 -5.93 1.59
CA ALA A 153 -4.04 -5.45 1.06
C ALA A 153 -5.05 -6.57 0.82
N VAL A 154 -4.63 -7.71 0.25
CA VAL A 154 -5.50 -8.87 0.03
C VAL A 154 -6.00 -9.45 1.35
N LEU A 155 -5.10 -9.61 2.34
CA LEU A 155 -5.49 -10.06 3.67
C LEU A 155 -6.44 -9.07 4.34
N ASN A 156 -6.20 -7.75 4.20
CA ASN A 156 -7.10 -6.75 4.76
C ASN A 156 -8.47 -6.74 4.05
N ALA A 157 -8.50 -6.95 2.73
CA ALA A 157 -9.73 -7.11 1.95
C ALA A 157 -10.52 -8.35 2.37
N TRP A 158 -9.84 -9.47 2.66
CA TRP A 158 -10.49 -10.67 3.18
C TRP A 158 -11.18 -10.38 4.52
N VAL A 159 -10.49 -9.75 5.46
CA VAL A 159 -11.10 -9.45 6.76
C VAL A 159 -12.24 -8.43 6.62
N LEU A 160 -12.10 -7.44 5.73
CA LEU A 160 -13.18 -6.52 5.38
C LEU A 160 -14.44 -7.29 4.94
N LEU A 161 -14.31 -8.27 4.04
CA LEU A 161 -15.45 -9.07 3.57
C LEU A 161 -16.10 -9.88 4.69
N VAL A 162 -15.29 -10.47 5.57
CA VAL A 162 -15.80 -11.23 6.72
C VAL A 162 -16.54 -10.32 7.70
N GLU A 163 -16.00 -9.13 8.01
CA GLU A 163 -16.64 -8.14 8.88
C GLU A 163 -17.94 -7.60 8.27
N ILE A 164 -17.96 -7.40 6.95
CA ILE A 164 -19.18 -6.98 6.25
C ILE A 164 -20.23 -8.09 6.32
N LEU A 165 -19.90 -9.38 6.26
CA LEU A 165 -20.91 -10.44 6.25
C LEU A 165 -21.40 -10.90 7.63
N ARG A 166 -20.66 -10.58 8.68
CA ARG A 166 -21.03 -10.85 10.08
C ARG A 166 -22.26 -10.06 10.53
#